data_AF-A0A085V8C3-F1
#
_entry.id   AF-A0A085V8C3-F1
#
_cell.length_a   1.000
_cell.length_b   1.000
_cell.length_c   1.000
_cell.angle_alpha   90.00
_cell.angle_beta   90.00
_cell.angle_gamma   90.00
#
_symmetry.space_group_name_H-M   'P 1'
#
loop_
_entity.id
_entity.type
_entity.pdbx_description
1 polymer ?
#
loop_
_entity_poly.entity_id
_entity_poly.type
_entity_poly.pdbx_seq_one_letter_code
_entity_poly.pdbx_strand_id
1 'polypeptide(L)'
;MSSFEGLFSLVARTVGQPAADWLERHVEVPQGLHAFAWHEAALHRAWLAEALNLCLLHKLVEAVPAGRQYVDEQVEQGRKVVFDHGAIRTVDWPENGELPRGRQAFARLLEPLGFTDVRTYPLTKLNMTGWAYRQQDLPEDIAQFFVSELHPGRFSETFQSAVTRVISSSRDPLQAQHLSILQRLRLTRHCSLQEAGELLPALYQAFDRQHGVVQHSDYQQLLSESAEMAWIATEGNSFNHLTDRVVDLEAVVAEQHRIDRPMKATIEVSTSGRVMQTAYRACTVKRGLIDADGRLQEHQVPGSFVEFIQRKTDPDTGRIDLNFDSSNAQGIFKMTESKQL
;
A
#
# COMPACT_ATOMS: atom_id res chain seq x y z
N MET A 1 14.96 -10.99 25.17
CA MET A 1 14.31 -10.82 23.87
C MET A 1 15.18 -9.88 23.05
N SER A 2 15.67 -10.29 21.89
CA SER A 2 16.36 -9.39 20.95
C SER A 2 15.37 -8.33 20.43
N SER A 3 15.88 -7.22 19.86
CA SER A 3 14.99 -6.21 19.26
C SER A 3 14.17 -6.76 18.10
N PHE A 4 14.69 -7.74 17.34
CA PHE A 4 13.93 -8.41 16.27
C PHE A 4 12.90 -9.41 16.78
N GLU A 5 13.21 -10.20 17.82
CA GLU A 5 12.18 -11.01 18.51
C GLU A 5 11.06 -10.11 19.06
N GLY A 6 11.43 -8.93 19.56
CA GLY A 6 10.48 -7.91 20.00
C GLY A 6 9.64 -7.33 18.87
N LEU A 7 10.23 -7.06 17.69
CA LEU A 7 9.53 -6.59 16.50
C LEU A 7 8.45 -7.61 16.08
N PHE A 8 8.82 -8.88 15.95
CA PHE A 8 7.86 -9.91 15.56
C PHE A 8 6.82 -10.19 16.64
N SER A 9 7.17 -10.02 17.93
CA SER A 9 6.18 -10.03 19.02
C SER A 9 5.16 -8.88 18.91
N LEU A 10 5.60 -7.69 18.47
CA LEU A 10 4.71 -6.54 18.23
C LEU A 10 3.81 -6.79 17.00
N VAL A 11 4.38 -7.30 15.90
CA VAL A 11 3.63 -7.70 14.70
C VAL A 11 2.58 -8.77 15.03
N ALA A 12 2.94 -9.79 15.81
CA ALA A 12 2.05 -10.87 16.22
C ALA A 12 0.81 -10.38 16.98
N ARG A 13 0.89 -9.25 17.72
CA ARG A 13 -0.28 -8.65 18.38
C ARG A 13 -1.33 -8.14 17.40
N THR A 14 -0.94 -7.84 16.16
CA THR A 14 -1.82 -7.28 15.13
C THR A 14 -2.31 -8.36 14.17
N VAL A 15 -1.41 -9.21 13.66
CA VAL A 15 -1.73 -10.21 12.63
C VAL A 15 -1.78 -11.65 13.14
N GLY A 16 -1.47 -11.88 14.42
CA GLY A 16 -1.38 -13.20 15.03
C GLY A 16 0.01 -13.84 14.89
N GLN A 17 0.34 -14.77 15.81
CA GLN A 17 1.64 -15.45 15.82
C GLN A 17 1.97 -16.19 14.52
N PRO A 18 1.06 -16.98 13.91
CA PRO A 18 1.39 -17.69 12.67
C PRO A 18 1.77 -16.76 11.51
N ALA A 19 1.14 -15.59 11.42
CA ALA A 19 1.43 -14.59 10.41
C ALA A 19 2.78 -13.91 10.67
N ALA A 20 3.09 -13.61 11.93
CA ALA A 20 4.39 -13.06 12.32
C ALA A 20 5.55 -14.04 12.02
N ASP A 21 5.39 -15.32 12.35
CA ASP A 21 6.37 -16.38 12.05
C ASP A 21 6.54 -16.59 10.54
N TRP A 22 5.47 -16.38 9.77
CA TRP A 22 5.57 -16.38 8.32
C TRP A 22 6.36 -15.16 7.83
N LEU A 23 6.03 -13.95 8.27
CA LEU A 23 6.75 -12.73 7.90
C LEU A 23 8.25 -12.82 8.24
N GLU A 24 8.59 -13.31 9.42
CA GLU A 24 9.99 -13.47 9.86
C GLU A 24 10.80 -14.36 8.93
N ARG A 25 10.17 -15.40 8.37
CA ARG A 25 10.83 -16.31 7.42
C ARG A 25 10.93 -15.76 6.01
N HIS A 26 9.99 -14.91 5.59
CA HIS A 26 9.82 -14.56 4.18
C HIS A 26 10.23 -13.13 3.80
N VAL A 27 10.26 -12.19 4.75
CA VAL A 27 10.53 -10.79 4.48
C VAL A 27 11.86 -10.38 5.10
N GLU A 28 12.66 -9.65 4.32
CA GLU A 28 13.91 -9.08 4.78
C GLU A 28 13.62 -7.89 5.69
N VAL A 29 14.15 -7.91 6.91
CA VAL A 29 14.02 -6.80 7.88
C VAL A 29 15.31 -5.99 7.88
N PRO A 30 15.24 -4.65 7.76
CA PRO A 30 16.42 -3.79 7.72
C PRO A 30 17.32 -3.93 8.95
N GLN A 31 18.57 -4.38 8.74
CA GLN A 31 19.58 -4.46 9.81
C GLN A 31 19.89 -3.10 10.45
N GLY A 32 19.72 -2.02 9.67
CA GLY A 32 19.87 -0.64 10.14
C GLY A 32 18.96 -0.27 11.32
N LEU A 33 17.90 -1.03 11.58
CA LEU A 33 17.01 -0.81 12.73
C LEU A 33 17.74 -0.91 14.08
N HIS A 34 18.81 -1.71 14.17
CA HIS A 34 19.63 -1.81 15.38
C HIS A 34 20.30 -0.50 15.80
N ALA A 35 20.39 0.49 14.89
CA ALA A 35 20.87 1.83 15.23
C ALA A 35 19.86 2.66 16.04
N PHE A 36 18.61 2.20 16.19
CA PHE A 36 17.53 2.93 16.85
C PHE A 36 17.11 2.27 18.16
N ALA A 37 16.68 3.10 19.12
CA ALA A 37 16.29 2.65 20.45
C ALA A 37 15.13 1.64 20.40
N TRP A 38 15.37 0.48 21.01
CA TRP A 38 14.37 -0.52 21.38
C TRP A 38 14.34 -0.62 22.91
N HIS A 39 13.41 0.07 23.56
CA HIS A 39 13.26 0.06 25.01
C HIS A 39 11.77 0.17 25.40
N GLU A 40 11.37 -0.45 26.51
CA GLU A 40 9.97 -0.53 26.95
C GLU A 40 9.29 0.85 27.03
N ALA A 41 9.98 1.84 27.58
CA ALA A 41 9.47 3.22 27.70
C ALA A 41 9.76 4.11 26.47
N ALA A 42 10.59 3.66 25.53
CA ALA A 42 11.09 4.49 24.44
C ALA A 42 11.45 3.65 23.20
N LEU A 43 10.42 3.19 22.50
CA LEU A 43 10.52 2.60 21.16
C LEU A 43 10.63 3.72 20.12
N HIS A 44 11.70 3.72 19.33
CA HIS A 44 11.85 4.66 18.21
C HIS A 44 10.86 4.37 17.07
N ARG A 45 10.33 5.42 16.43
CA ARG A 45 9.30 5.34 15.37
C ARG A 45 9.67 4.45 14.18
N ALA A 46 10.96 4.30 13.88
CA ALA A 46 11.44 3.46 12.77
C ALA A 46 11.04 1.98 12.95
N TRP A 47 11.06 1.48 14.19
CA TRP A 47 10.59 0.14 14.52
C TRP A 47 9.10 -0.04 14.28
N LEU A 48 8.29 0.97 14.62
CA LEU A 48 6.85 0.95 14.40
C LEU A 48 6.49 1.10 12.92
N ALA A 49 7.25 1.90 12.16
CA ALA A 49 7.12 2.03 10.72
C ALA A 49 7.36 0.67 10.02
N GLU A 50 8.42 -0.04 10.41
CA GLU A 50 8.70 -1.38 9.87
C GLU A 50 7.64 -2.40 10.30
N ALA A 51 7.21 -2.39 11.56
CA ALA A 51 6.15 -3.27 12.03
C ALA A 51 4.84 -3.08 11.24
N LEU A 52 4.50 -1.83 10.91
CA LEU A 52 3.35 -1.52 10.06
C LEU A 52 3.55 -2.09 8.64
N ASN A 53 4.70 -1.87 8.02
CA ASN A 53 5.00 -2.40 6.69
C ASN A 53 4.90 -3.92 6.63
N LEU A 54 5.42 -4.63 7.63
CA LEU A 54 5.31 -6.09 7.74
C LEU A 54 3.84 -6.54 7.86
N CYS A 55 3.05 -5.92 8.73
CA CYS A 55 1.63 -6.21 8.87
C CYS A 55 0.86 -5.98 7.56
N LEU A 56 1.15 -4.87 6.86
CA LEU A 56 0.47 -4.53 5.62
C LEU A 56 0.89 -5.40 4.44
N LEU A 57 2.16 -5.83 4.37
CA LEU A 57 2.61 -6.83 3.41
C LEU A 57 1.86 -8.15 3.62
N HIS A 58 1.69 -8.58 4.88
CA HIS A 58 0.91 -9.78 5.17
C HIS A 58 -0.55 -9.67 4.70
N LYS A 59 -1.22 -8.54 5.01
CA LYS A 59 -2.60 -8.29 4.52
C LYS A 59 -2.68 -8.39 2.99
N LEU A 60 -1.65 -7.92 2.30
CA LEU A 60 -1.62 -7.87 0.85
C LEU A 60 -1.37 -9.23 0.19
N VAL A 61 -0.47 -10.04 0.72
CA VAL A 61 -0.26 -11.41 0.20
C VAL A 61 -1.47 -12.30 0.43
N GLU A 62 -2.22 -12.09 1.52
CA GLU A 62 -3.51 -12.77 1.75
C GLU A 62 -4.58 -12.36 0.73
N ALA A 63 -4.56 -11.10 0.28
CA ALA A 63 -5.47 -10.61 -0.74
C ALA A 63 -5.08 -11.03 -2.18
N VAL A 64 -3.83 -11.45 -2.40
CA VAL A 64 -3.29 -11.77 -3.73
C VAL A 64 -2.63 -13.16 -3.68
N PRO A 65 -3.36 -14.25 -3.97
CA PRO A 65 -2.83 -15.61 -3.88
C PRO A 65 -1.55 -15.84 -4.69
N ALA A 66 -1.43 -15.23 -5.88
CA ALA A 66 -0.22 -15.28 -6.68
C ALA A 66 0.97 -14.57 -6.01
N GLY A 67 0.72 -13.54 -5.21
CA GLY A 67 1.71 -12.86 -4.39
C GLY A 67 2.18 -13.71 -3.22
N ARG A 68 1.25 -14.37 -2.51
CA ARG A 68 1.59 -15.33 -1.47
C ARG A 68 2.49 -16.44 -2.01
N GLN A 69 2.08 -17.04 -3.12
CA GLN A 69 2.85 -18.10 -3.78
C GLN A 69 4.24 -17.62 -4.20
N TYR A 70 4.34 -16.43 -4.82
CA TYR A 70 5.65 -15.86 -5.19
C TYR A 70 6.57 -15.70 -3.97
N VAL A 71 6.05 -15.15 -2.87
CA VAL A 71 6.85 -14.90 -1.66
C VAL A 71 7.33 -16.22 -1.03
N ASP A 72 6.47 -17.24 -0.98
CA ASP A 72 6.84 -18.58 -0.51
C ASP A 72 7.97 -19.18 -1.37
N GLU A 73 7.87 -19.08 -2.70
CA GLU A 73 8.86 -19.56 -3.67
C GLU A 73 10.23 -18.85 -3.53
N GLN A 74 10.26 -17.57 -3.13
CA GLN A 74 11.53 -16.86 -2.88
C GLN A 74 12.32 -17.51 -1.75
N VAL A 75 11.65 -17.89 -0.66
CA VAL A 75 12.31 -18.52 0.50
C VAL A 75 12.85 -19.90 0.15
N GLU A 76 12.12 -20.68 -0.67
CA GLU A 76 12.61 -21.96 -1.18
C GLU A 76 13.89 -21.81 -2.01
N GLN A 77 14.07 -20.65 -2.65
CA GLN A 77 15.28 -20.27 -3.39
C GLN A 77 16.35 -19.60 -2.52
N GLY A 78 16.16 -19.55 -1.19
CA GLY A 78 17.10 -18.98 -0.24
C GLY A 78 17.10 -17.44 -0.20
N ARG A 79 16.04 -16.80 -0.71
CA ARG A 79 15.88 -15.35 -0.72
C ARG A 79 14.67 -14.91 0.10
N LYS A 80 14.83 -13.85 0.88
CA LYS A 80 13.71 -13.11 1.46
C LYS A 80 13.30 -11.97 0.54
N VAL A 81 11.99 -11.69 0.49
CA VAL A 81 11.44 -10.56 -0.26
C VAL A 81 11.85 -9.24 0.40
N VAL A 82 12.22 -8.26 -0.40
CA VAL A 82 12.58 -6.92 0.05
C VAL A 82 11.42 -6.00 -0.31
N PHE A 83 10.61 -5.61 0.67
CA PHE A 83 9.45 -4.78 0.41
C PHE A 83 9.86 -3.35 0.03
N ASP A 84 9.68 -2.97 -1.24
CA ASP A 84 10.14 -1.68 -1.75
C ASP A 84 9.18 -0.54 -1.36
N HIS A 85 7.90 -0.77 -1.61
CA HIS A 85 6.84 0.17 -1.34
C HIS A 85 5.46 -0.49 -1.41
N GLY A 86 4.49 0.11 -0.76
CA GLY A 86 3.07 -0.15 -0.98
C GLY A 86 2.37 1.08 -1.53
N ALA A 87 1.38 0.88 -2.40
CA ALA A 87 0.57 1.96 -2.94
C ALA A 87 -0.87 1.89 -2.46
N ILE A 88 -1.45 3.04 -2.11
CA ILE A 88 -2.87 3.17 -1.76
C ILE A 88 -3.54 4.25 -2.60
N ARG A 89 -4.88 4.25 -2.57
CA ARG A 89 -5.70 5.28 -3.19
C ARG A 89 -6.60 5.94 -2.15
N THR A 90 -6.86 7.23 -2.33
CA THR A 90 -7.72 8.10 -1.52
C THR A 90 -8.57 8.97 -2.43
N VAL A 91 -9.56 9.66 -1.86
CA VAL A 91 -10.47 10.55 -2.60
C VAL A 91 -10.47 11.94 -1.97
N ASP A 92 -10.06 12.98 -2.70
CA ASP A 92 -10.20 14.37 -2.23
C ASP A 92 -11.63 14.84 -2.48
N TRP A 93 -12.50 14.50 -1.53
CA TRP A 93 -13.91 14.83 -1.58
C TRP A 93 -14.41 15.27 -0.21
N PRO A 94 -15.23 16.34 -0.12
CA PRO A 94 -15.67 16.87 1.16
C PRO A 94 -16.68 15.95 1.87
N GLU A 95 -17.58 15.29 1.14
CA GLU A 95 -18.57 14.36 1.73
C GLU A 95 -17.97 12.96 1.97
N ASN A 96 -16.90 12.87 2.76
CA ASN A 96 -16.13 11.64 3.01
C ASN A 96 -16.42 10.98 4.38
N GLY A 97 -17.64 11.14 4.89
CA GLY A 97 -18.03 10.65 6.22
C GLY A 97 -17.17 11.24 7.32
N GLU A 98 -16.66 10.39 8.20
CA GLU A 98 -15.75 10.77 9.31
C GLU A 98 -14.27 10.78 8.89
N LEU A 99 -13.94 10.23 7.71
CA LEU A 99 -12.57 10.07 7.27
C LEU A 99 -12.03 11.41 6.72
N PRO A 100 -10.82 11.86 7.12
CA PRO A 100 -10.23 13.06 6.55
C PRO A 100 -10.11 12.96 5.02
N ARG A 101 -10.29 14.08 4.33
CA ARG A 101 -10.27 14.13 2.86
C ARG A 101 -8.92 13.71 2.27
N GLY A 102 -8.97 12.90 1.22
CA GLY A 102 -7.82 12.58 0.38
C GLY A 102 -6.61 12.06 1.16
N ARG A 103 -5.43 12.57 0.81
CA ARG A 103 -4.14 12.22 1.43
C ARG A 103 -4.08 12.54 2.91
N GLN A 104 -4.93 13.44 3.42
CA GLN A 104 -4.91 13.83 4.83
C GLN A 104 -5.26 12.64 5.75
N ALA A 105 -6.05 11.69 5.26
CA ALA A 105 -6.35 10.45 5.97
C ALA A 105 -5.09 9.65 6.34
N PHE A 106 -4.05 9.72 5.49
CA PHE A 106 -2.81 8.94 5.63
C PHE A 106 -1.61 9.78 6.03
N ALA A 107 -1.50 11.04 5.62
CA ALA A 107 -0.43 11.93 6.04
C ALA A 107 -0.35 12.03 7.57
N ARG A 108 -1.51 12.09 8.25
CA ARG A 108 -1.59 12.10 9.71
C ARG A 108 -1.10 10.81 10.38
N LEU A 109 -0.99 9.71 9.64
CA LEU A 109 -0.50 8.42 10.11
C LEU A 109 0.98 8.25 9.78
N LEU A 110 1.35 8.57 8.55
CA LEU A 110 2.68 8.36 7.98
C LEU A 110 3.71 9.38 8.49
N GLU A 111 3.36 10.67 8.56
CA GLU A 111 4.33 11.70 8.99
C GLU A 111 4.86 11.46 10.41
N PRO A 112 4.04 11.13 11.43
CA PRO A 112 4.55 10.79 12.76
C PRO A 112 5.50 9.59 12.79
N LEU A 113 5.33 8.63 11.88
CA LEU A 113 6.19 7.45 11.73
C LEU A 113 7.50 7.77 10.99
N GLY A 114 7.69 9.02 10.54
CA GLY A 114 8.91 9.50 9.90
C GLY A 114 8.89 9.48 8.39
N PHE A 115 7.74 9.24 7.77
CA PHE A 115 7.56 9.38 6.34
C PHE A 115 7.29 10.84 5.96
N THR A 116 8.31 11.69 6.01
CA THR A 116 8.16 13.15 5.86
C THR A 116 8.93 13.73 4.67
N ASP A 117 9.74 12.94 3.96
CA ASP A 117 10.21 13.34 2.64
C ASP A 117 9.15 12.96 1.60
N VAL A 118 8.39 13.96 1.15
CA VAL A 118 7.21 13.79 0.30
C VAL A 118 7.46 14.40 -1.08
N ARG A 119 7.35 13.56 -2.12
CA ARG A 119 7.45 13.99 -3.53
C ARG A 119 6.09 13.89 -4.21
N THR A 120 5.79 14.85 -5.07
CA THR A 120 4.48 14.95 -5.76
C THR A 120 4.62 14.53 -7.22
N TYR A 121 3.67 13.71 -7.69
CA TYR A 121 3.61 13.18 -9.04
C TYR A 121 2.23 13.47 -9.65
N PRO A 122 2.11 14.40 -10.62
CA PRO A 122 0.84 14.64 -11.31
C PRO A 122 0.41 13.40 -12.13
N LEU A 123 -0.79 12.90 -11.88
CA LEU A 123 -1.40 11.78 -12.62
C LEU A 123 -2.60 12.30 -13.43
N THR A 124 -2.35 13.34 -14.22
CA THR A 124 -3.39 14.17 -14.85
C THR A 124 -4.37 13.38 -15.72
N LYS A 125 -3.90 12.36 -16.45
CA LYS A 125 -4.74 11.51 -17.30
C LYS A 125 -5.78 10.70 -16.51
N LEU A 126 -5.50 10.44 -15.23
CA LEU A 126 -6.37 9.67 -14.34
C LEU A 126 -7.20 10.58 -13.44
N ASN A 127 -7.10 11.90 -13.60
CA ASN A 127 -7.65 12.88 -12.66
C ASN A 127 -7.19 12.63 -11.22
N MET A 128 -5.92 12.24 -11.04
CA MET A 128 -5.31 11.97 -9.75
C MET A 128 -4.04 12.79 -9.50
N THR A 129 -3.60 12.82 -8.25
CA THR A 129 -2.24 13.21 -7.85
C THR A 129 -1.64 12.08 -7.01
N GLY A 130 -0.36 11.76 -7.21
CA GLY A 130 0.40 10.83 -6.38
C GLY A 130 1.34 11.58 -5.43
N TRP A 131 1.52 11.05 -4.22
CA TRP A 131 2.56 11.46 -3.26
C TRP A 131 3.37 10.25 -2.83
N ALA A 132 4.67 10.28 -3.09
CA ALA A 132 5.58 9.30 -2.52
C ALA A 132 6.08 9.79 -1.17
N TYR A 133 5.84 9.00 -0.14
CA TYR A 133 6.23 9.22 1.24
C TYR A 133 7.41 8.31 1.55
N ARG A 134 8.59 8.92 1.76
CA ARG A 134 9.82 8.22 2.10
C ARG A 134 10.16 8.36 3.58
N GLN A 135 10.53 7.24 4.22
CA GLN A 135 10.95 7.19 5.62
C GLN A 135 12.31 7.92 5.78
N GLN A 136 12.46 8.82 6.76
CA GLN A 136 13.67 9.65 6.85
C GLN A 136 14.86 9.00 7.58
N ASP A 137 14.59 8.07 8.48
CA ASP A 137 15.58 7.44 9.35
C ASP A 137 16.33 6.29 8.64
N LEU A 138 15.63 5.51 7.80
CA LEU A 138 16.17 4.44 6.92
C LEU A 138 15.52 4.53 5.52
N PRO A 139 15.82 5.57 4.73
CA PRO A 139 15.11 5.89 3.49
C PRO A 139 15.25 4.86 2.38
N GLU A 140 16.35 4.12 2.37
CA GLU A 140 16.64 3.12 1.35
C GLU A 140 16.10 1.75 1.76
N ASP A 141 15.90 1.49 3.06
CA ASP A 141 15.59 0.16 3.57
C ASP A 141 14.12 -0.02 3.98
N ILE A 142 13.50 0.98 4.62
CA ILE A 142 12.08 0.90 4.99
C ILE A 142 11.21 1.21 3.77
N ALA A 143 10.26 0.31 3.48
CA ALA A 143 9.36 0.42 2.34
C ALA A 143 8.66 1.79 2.27
N GLN A 144 8.59 2.39 1.08
CA GLN A 144 7.92 3.67 0.85
C GLN A 144 6.38 3.52 0.77
N PHE A 145 5.66 4.63 0.88
CA PHE A 145 4.22 4.68 0.56
C PHE A 145 3.95 5.54 -0.66
N PHE A 146 3.28 5.00 -1.67
CA PHE A 146 2.76 5.79 -2.78
C PHE A 146 1.25 6.03 -2.59
N VAL A 147 0.88 7.22 -2.12
CA VAL A 147 -0.52 7.59 -1.87
C VAL A 147 -1.04 8.29 -3.10
N SER A 148 -2.08 7.77 -3.74
CA SER A 148 -2.73 8.42 -4.88
C SER A 148 -4.08 9.00 -4.46
N GLU A 149 -4.42 10.21 -4.87
CA GLU A 149 -5.69 10.87 -4.52
C GLU A 149 -6.43 11.22 -5.80
N LEU A 150 -7.66 10.73 -5.91
CA LEU A 150 -8.59 11.06 -6.97
C LEU A 150 -9.25 12.42 -6.72
N HIS A 151 -9.50 13.15 -7.80
CA HIS A 151 -10.17 14.45 -7.81
C HIS A 151 -11.56 14.35 -8.48
N PRO A 152 -12.64 13.98 -7.76
CA PRO A 152 -13.97 13.80 -8.37
C PRO A 152 -14.53 15.05 -9.04
N GLY A 153 -14.12 16.25 -8.62
CA GLY A 153 -14.54 17.52 -9.22
C GLY A 153 -14.11 17.72 -10.69
N ARG A 154 -13.36 16.77 -11.28
CA ARG A 154 -12.98 16.75 -12.70
C ARG A 154 -13.86 15.83 -13.56
N PHE A 155 -14.87 15.21 -12.97
CA PHE A 155 -15.80 14.27 -13.62
C PHE A 155 -17.22 14.82 -13.68
N SER A 156 -18.16 14.08 -14.28
CA SER A 156 -19.56 14.49 -14.39
C SER A 156 -20.25 14.69 -13.03
N GLU A 157 -21.35 15.45 -12.99
CA GLU A 157 -22.16 15.60 -11.77
C GLU A 157 -22.77 14.27 -11.31
N THR A 158 -23.12 13.39 -12.26
CA THR A 158 -23.62 12.04 -11.99
C THR A 158 -22.55 11.16 -11.33
N PHE A 159 -21.29 11.28 -11.76
CA PHE A 159 -20.15 10.61 -11.14
C PHE A 159 -19.90 11.14 -9.73
N GLN A 160 -19.85 12.46 -9.55
CA GLN A 160 -19.66 13.10 -8.25
C GLN A 160 -20.74 12.66 -7.25
N SER A 161 -22.00 12.57 -7.69
CA SER A 161 -23.10 12.08 -6.87
C SER A 161 -22.92 10.61 -6.47
N ALA A 162 -22.42 9.75 -7.36
CA ALA A 162 -22.10 8.36 -7.05
C ALA A 162 -20.92 8.25 -6.06
N VAL A 163 -19.89 9.09 -6.20
CA VAL A 163 -18.78 9.18 -5.25
C VAL A 163 -19.32 9.49 -3.86
N THR A 164 -20.14 10.53 -3.71
CA THR A 164 -20.76 10.88 -2.42
C THR A 164 -21.50 9.70 -1.81
N ARG A 165 -22.37 9.02 -2.57
CA ARG A 165 -23.13 7.87 -2.04
C ARG A 165 -22.24 6.72 -1.58
N VAL A 166 -21.11 6.49 -2.25
CA VAL A 166 -20.15 5.44 -1.87
C VAL A 166 -19.43 5.80 -0.57
N ILE A 167 -18.81 6.99 -0.51
CA ILE A 167 -17.84 7.29 0.55
C ILE A 167 -18.43 8.05 1.74
N SER A 168 -19.67 8.55 1.67
CA SER A 168 -20.28 9.32 2.78
C SER A 168 -20.49 8.51 4.06
N SER A 169 -20.41 7.18 3.96
CA SER A 169 -20.49 6.25 5.10
C SER A 169 -19.12 5.90 5.71
N SER A 170 -18.03 6.49 5.22
CA SER A 170 -16.69 6.20 5.71
C SER A 170 -16.54 6.53 7.18
N ARG A 171 -15.92 5.62 7.93
CA ARG A 171 -15.61 5.79 9.35
C ARG A 171 -14.16 6.18 9.55
N ASP A 172 -13.87 6.88 10.64
CA ASP A 172 -12.48 7.09 11.06
C ASP A 172 -12.02 5.88 11.91
N PRO A 173 -11.03 5.08 11.47
CA PRO A 173 -10.54 3.95 12.24
C PRO A 173 -9.71 4.37 13.48
N LEU A 174 -9.39 5.66 13.62
CA LEU A 174 -8.60 6.17 14.74
C LEU A 174 -9.46 6.76 15.86
N GLN A 175 -9.00 6.54 17.09
CA GLN A 175 -9.58 7.08 18.31
C GLN A 175 -8.65 8.15 18.91
N ALA A 176 -9.16 8.94 19.86
CA ALA A 176 -8.40 10.01 20.51
C ALA A 176 -7.06 9.54 21.11
N GLN A 177 -7.02 8.34 21.68
CA GLN A 177 -5.79 7.75 22.22
C GLN A 177 -4.73 7.51 21.12
N HIS A 178 -5.13 7.02 19.94
CA HIS A 178 -4.23 6.78 18.80
C HIS A 178 -3.65 8.11 18.30
N LEU A 179 -4.48 9.16 18.23
CA LEU A 179 -4.05 10.50 17.84
C LEU A 179 -3.05 11.10 18.84
N SER A 180 -3.24 10.85 20.14
CA SER A 180 -2.29 11.27 21.19
C SER A 180 -0.92 10.59 21.04
N ILE A 181 -0.90 9.28 20.76
CA ILE A 181 0.34 8.52 20.53
C ILE A 181 1.04 9.03 19.26
N LEU A 182 0.30 9.24 18.17
CA LEU A 182 0.85 9.81 16.93
C LEU A 182 1.43 11.21 17.15
N GLN A 183 0.76 12.06 17.94
CA GLN A 183 1.29 13.38 18.28
C GLN A 183 2.60 13.27 19.07
N ARG A 184 2.71 12.31 19.99
CA ARG A 184 3.95 12.05 20.72
C ARG A 184 5.07 11.59 19.78
N LEU A 185 4.80 10.63 18.91
CA LEU A 185 5.75 10.15 17.89
C LEU A 185 6.23 11.31 17.00
N ARG A 186 5.33 12.22 16.61
CA ARG A 186 5.70 13.41 15.83
C ARG A 186 6.67 14.33 16.59
N LEU A 187 6.46 14.52 17.89
CA LEU A 187 7.25 15.43 18.72
C LEU A 187 8.59 14.83 19.19
N THR A 188 8.58 13.56 19.59
CA THR A 188 9.71 12.94 20.29
C THR A 188 10.39 11.84 19.48
N ARG A 189 9.76 11.38 18.37
CA ARG A 189 10.13 10.17 17.61
C ARG A 189 10.02 8.86 18.39
N HIS A 190 9.44 8.89 19.60
CA HIS A 190 9.35 7.73 20.47
C HIS A 190 7.95 7.56 21.07
N CYS A 191 7.58 6.31 21.34
CA CYS A 191 6.44 5.91 22.16
C CYS A 191 6.84 4.77 23.09
N SER A 192 6.00 4.36 24.04
CA SER A 192 6.27 3.12 24.79
C SER A 192 5.93 1.88 23.95
N LEU A 193 6.47 0.70 24.31
CA LEU A 193 6.06 -0.57 23.70
C LEU A 193 4.58 -0.87 23.88
N GLN A 194 3.99 -0.44 25.01
CA GLN A 194 2.55 -0.55 25.23
C GLN A 194 1.78 0.29 24.21
N GLU A 195 2.15 1.56 24.04
CA GLU A 195 1.54 2.48 23.08
C GLU A 195 1.71 1.98 21.63
N ALA A 196 2.87 1.43 21.30
CA ALA A 196 3.09 0.79 20.00
C ALA A 196 2.12 -0.39 19.77
N GLY A 197 1.89 -1.20 20.80
CA GLY A 197 0.93 -2.32 20.76
C GLY A 197 -0.53 -1.88 20.64
N GLU A 198 -0.88 -0.71 21.16
CA GLU A 198 -2.22 -0.10 21.02
C GLU A 198 -2.40 0.56 19.64
N LEU A 199 -1.36 1.25 19.14
CA LEU A 199 -1.43 2.01 17.90
C LEU A 199 -1.34 1.14 16.65
N LEU A 200 -0.49 0.11 16.63
CA LEU A 200 -0.23 -0.68 15.42
C LEU A 200 -1.50 -1.35 14.83
N PRO A 201 -2.41 -1.96 15.62
CA PRO A 201 -3.66 -2.50 15.09
C PRO A 201 -4.57 -1.44 14.47
N ALA A 202 -4.64 -0.25 15.07
CA ALA A 202 -5.44 0.85 14.53
C ALA A 202 -4.86 1.39 13.21
N LEU A 203 -3.53 1.50 13.12
CA LEU A 203 -2.85 1.84 11.87
C LEU A 203 -3.14 0.79 10.79
N TYR A 204 -3.03 -0.50 11.13
CA TYR A 204 -3.31 -1.61 10.21
C TYR A 204 -4.76 -1.61 9.68
N GLN A 205 -5.74 -1.23 10.52
CA GLN A 205 -7.14 -1.10 10.12
C GLN A 205 -7.40 0.11 9.20
N ALA A 206 -6.55 1.14 9.23
CA ALA A 206 -6.69 2.31 8.36
C ALA A 206 -6.44 1.99 6.87
N PHE A 207 -5.64 0.96 6.58
CA PHE A 207 -5.39 0.47 5.21
C PHE A 207 -6.43 -0.58 4.82
N ASP A 208 -7.69 -0.13 4.75
CA ASP A 208 -8.86 -0.95 4.46
C ASP A 208 -10.01 -0.12 3.86
N ARG A 209 -11.12 -0.76 3.54
CA ARG A 209 -12.34 -0.07 3.12
C ARG A 209 -13.11 0.48 4.31
N GLN A 210 -13.11 1.80 4.45
CA GLN A 210 -13.75 2.49 5.57
C GLN A 210 -15.25 2.75 5.36
N HIS A 211 -15.72 2.72 4.11
CA HIS A 211 -17.13 2.83 3.74
C HIS A 211 -17.84 1.47 3.68
N GLY A 212 -19.16 1.54 3.71
CA GLY A 212 -20.06 0.38 3.65
C GLY A 212 -20.07 -0.34 2.29
N VAL A 213 -20.98 -1.31 2.17
CA VAL A 213 -21.19 -2.03 0.91
C VAL A 213 -21.74 -1.06 -0.15
N VAL A 214 -21.27 -1.22 -1.38
CA VAL A 214 -21.58 -0.33 -2.52
C VAL A 214 -22.74 -0.86 -3.35
N GLN A 215 -23.59 0.04 -3.82
CA GLN A 215 -24.63 -0.27 -4.81
C GLN A 215 -24.00 -0.61 -6.15
N HIS A 216 -24.44 -1.68 -6.80
CA HIS A 216 -23.93 -2.09 -8.12
C HIS A 216 -24.12 -0.99 -9.18
N SER A 217 -25.22 -0.23 -9.10
CA SER A 217 -25.48 0.91 -9.99
C SER A 217 -24.46 2.04 -9.79
N ASP A 218 -24.09 2.36 -8.56
CA ASP A 218 -23.06 3.36 -8.26
C ASP A 218 -21.69 2.89 -8.72
N TYR A 219 -21.35 1.61 -8.50
CA TYR A 219 -20.12 1.02 -9.03
C TYR A 219 -20.04 1.14 -10.56
N GLN A 220 -21.12 0.81 -11.28
CA GLN A 220 -21.19 0.92 -12.74
C GLN A 220 -21.05 2.37 -13.22
N GLN A 221 -21.72 3.31 -12.55
CA GLN A 221 -21.61 4.74 -12.84
C GLN A 221 -20.16 5.22 -12.71
N LEU A 222 -19.48 4.84 -11.62
CA LEU A 222 -18.08 5.19 -11.40
C LEU A 222 -17.19 4.55 -12.47
N LEU A 223 -17.37 3.26 -12.75
CA LEU A 223 -16.57 2.52 -13.73
C LEU A 223 -16.65 3.11 -15.13
N SER A 224 -17.80 3.71 -15.50
CA SER A 224 -18.00 4.34 -16.80
C SER A 224 -17.06 5.52 -17.09
N GLU A 225 -16.53 6.18 -16.05
CA GLU A 225 -15.67 7.35 -16.19
C GLU A 225 -14.29 7.16 -15.52
N SER A 226 -14.15 6.31 -14.50
CA SER A 226 -12.88 6.02 -13.84
C SER A 226 -12.83 4.60 -13.26
N ALA A 227 -11.94 3.78 -13.82
CA ALA A 227 -11.59 2.48 -13.27
C ALA A 227 -10.97 2.61 -11.86
N GLU A 228 -10.23 3.70 -11.60
CA GLU A 228 -9.59 3.96 -10.33
C GLU A 228 -10.61 4.18 -9.21
N MET A 229 -11.65 4.98 -9.48
CA MET A 229 -12.71 5.20 -8.50
C MET A 229 -13.58 3.97 -8.29
N ALA A 230 -13.86 3.20 -9.35
CA ALA A 230 -14.55 1.92 -9.22
C ALA A 230 -13.77 0.93 -8.34
N TRP A 231 -12.45 0.90 -8.47
CA TRP A 231 -11.58 0.11 -7.59
C TRP A 231 -11.59 0.63 -6.15
N ILE A 232 -11.51 1.95 -5.93
CA ILE A 232 -11.64 2.54 -4.59
C ILE A 232 -13.00 2.19 -3.97
N ALA A 233 -14.07 2.13 -4.77
CA ALA A 233 -15.38 1.75 -4.27
C ALA A 233 -15.41 0.34 -3.67
N THR A 234 -14.67 -0.62 -4.25
CA THR A 234 -14.67 -2.00 -3.74
C THR A 234 -13.59 -2.26 -2.69
N GLU A 235 -12.42 -1.62 -2.80
CA GLU A 235 -11.24 -1.90 -1.98
C GLU A 235 -10.92 -0.80 -0.94
N GLY A 236 -11.50 0.39 -1.10
CA GLY A 236 -11.25 1.56 -0.28
C GLY A 236 -9.79 1.98 -0.26
N ASN A 237 -9.19 2.02 0.93
CA ASN A 237 -7.80 2.41 1.11
C ASN A 237 -6.85 1.23 1.33
N SER A 238 -7.27 0.03 0.94
CA SER A 238 -6.41 -1.16 0.92
C SER A 238 -5.19 -0.95 0.01
N PHE A 239 -4.11 -1.70 0.24
CA PHE A 239 -2.97 -1.68 -0.68
C PHE A 239 -3.36 -2.18 -2.06
N ASN A 240 -3.01 -1.41 -3.07
CA ASN A 240 -3.25 -1.72 -4.47
C ASN A 240 -2.26 -2.76 -5.02
N HIS A 241 -1.01 -2.73 -4.57
CA HIS A 241 -0.01 -3.72 -5.00
C HIS A 241 1.16 -3.85 -4.02
N LEU A 242 1.76 -5.02 -4.08
CA LEU A 242 2.99 -5.39 -3.37
C LEU A 242 4.13 -5.14 -4.33
N THR A 243 5.17 -4.42 -3.92
CA THR A 243 6.37 -4.28 -4.75
C THR A 243 7.59 -4.91 -4.09
N ASP A 244 8.14 -5.95 -4.72
CA ASP A 244 9.40 -6.57 -4.31
C ASP A 244 10.59 -5.92 -5.03
N ARG A 245 11.60 -5.48 -4.26
CA ARG A 245 12.86 -4.98 -4.80
C ARG A 245 13.78 -6.13 -5.18
N VAL A 246 14.07 -6.25 -6.46
CA VAL A 246 14.91 -7.30 -7.04
C VAL A 246 16.21 -6.72 -7.59
N VAL A 247 17.26 -7.55 -7.58
CA VAL A 247 18.60 -7.15 -8.05
C VAL A 247 18.65 -7.08 -9.58
N ASP A 248 18.04 -8.07 -10.25
CA ASP A 248 17.98 -8.19 -11.70
C ASP A 248 16.54 -8.47 -12.14
N LEU A 249 15.87 -7.43 -12.63
CA LEU A 249 14.47 -7.50 -13.04
C LEU A 249 14.28 -8.34 -14.30
N GLU A 250 15.23 -8.31 -15.23
CA GLU A 250 15.13 -9.07 -16.49
C GLU A 250 15.22 -10.57 -16.23
N ALA A 251 16.13 -10.99 -15.34
CA ALA A 251 16.21 -12.38 -14.89
C ALA A 251 14.92 -12.84 -14.20
N VAL A 252 14.35 -12.01 -13.32
CA VAL A 252 13.07 -12.31 -12.66
C VAL A 252 11.96 -12.46 -13.71
N VAL A 253 11.85 -11.53 -14.66
CA VAL A 253 10.85 -11.59 -15.73
C VAL A 253 11.00 -12.86 -16.58
N ALA A 254 12.22 -13.22 -16.96
CA ALA A 254 12.49 -14.42 -17.73
C ALA A 254 12.06 -15.69 -16.97
N GLU A 255 12.36 -15.77 -15.67
CA GLU A 255 11.95 -16.91 -14.83
C GLU A 255 10.43 -16.97 -14.65
N GLN A 256 9.78 -15.84 -14.35
CA GLN A 256 8.33 -15.79 -14.22
C GLN A 256 7.61 -16.18 -15.52
N HIS A 257 8.16 -15.82 -16.68
CA HIS A 257 7.66 -16.31 -17.98
C HIS A 257 7.90 -17.80 -18.17
N ARG A 258 9.07 -18.32 -17.76
CA ARG A 258 9.42 -19.74 -17.90
C ARG A 258 8.45 -20.66 -17.14
N ILE A 259 7.88 -20.17 -16.03
CA ILE A 259 6.87 -20.89 -15.22
C ILE A 259 5.42 -20.43 -15.50
N ASP A 260 5.18 -19.80 -16.66
CA ASP A 260 3.87 -19.40 -17.15
C ASP A 260 3.09 -18.42 -16.23
N ARG A 261 3.78 -17.54 -15.49
CA ARG A 261 3.11 -16.47 -14.75
C ARG A 261 2.56 -15.39 -15.67
N PRO A 262 1.45 -14.74 -15.28
CA PRO A 262 0.79 -13.73 -16.10
C PRO A 262 1.50 -12.38 -16.01
N MET A 263 2.74 -12.27 -16.50
CA MET A 263 3.48 -11.00 -16.51
C MET A 263 2.87 -9.97 -17.48
N LYS A 264 3.09 -8.69 -17.19
CA LYS A 264 3.01 -7.60 -18.19
C LYS A 264 3.97 -7.88 -19.34
N ALA A 265 3.61 -7.42 -20.54
CA ALA A 265 4.40 -7.64 -21.75
C ALA A 265 5.70 -6.81 -21.82
N THR A 266 5.79 -5.73 -21.04
CA THR A 266 6.89 -4.76 -21.11
C THR A 266 7.39 -4.40 -19.73
N ILE A 267 8.70 -4.22 -19.60
CA ILE A 267 9.32 -3.55 -18.45
C ILE A 267 9.23 -2.04 -18.67
N GLU A 268 8.72 -1.34 -17.68
CA GLU A 268 8.68 0.13 -17.65
C GLU A 268 10.01 0.64 -17.11
N VAL A 269 10.68 1.53 -17.86
CA VAL A 269 12.00 2.06 -17.51
C VAL A 269 11.89 3.57 -17.31
N SER A 270 12.39 4.06 -16.18
CA SER A 270 12.37 5.50 -15.90
C SER A 270 13.20 6.29 -16.90
N THR A 271 12.94 7.59 -17.00
CA THR A 271 13.71 8.54 -17.80
C THR A 271 15.20 8.51 -17.43
N SER A 272 15.54 8.27 -16.16
CA SER A 272 16.91 8.11 -15.69
C SER A 272 17.55 6.76 -16.04
N GLY A 273 16.76 5.75 -16.45
CA GLY A 273 17.21 4.37 -16.63
C GLY A 273 17.56 3.62 -15.34
N ARG A 274 17.36 4.26 -14.18
CA ARG A 274 17.73 3.72 -12.86
C ARG A 274 16.60 3.01 -12.14
N VAL A 275 15.36 3.30 -12.49
CA VAL A 275 14.20 2.60 -11.92
C VAL A 275 13.54 1.82 -13.04
N MET A 276 13.47 0.51 -12.86
CA MET A 276 12.81 -0.41 -13.79
C MET A 276 11.73 -1.16 -13.02
N GLN A 277 10.55 -1.31 -13.60
CA GLN A 277 9.45 -2.00 -12.94
C GLN A 277 8.56 -2.77 -13.91
N THR A 278 7.91 -3.80 -13.39
CA THR A 278 6.89 -4.59 -14.11
C THR A 278 6.02 -5.30 -13.08
N ALA A 279 4.93 -5.92 -13.51
CA ALA A 279 3.96 -6.53 -12.61
C ALA A 279 3.33 -7.77 -13.21
N TYR A 280 2.74 -8.61 -12.36
CA TYR A 280 1.69 -9.52 -12.78
C TYR A 280 0.47 -8.75 -13.27
N ARG A 281 -0.29 -9.38 -14.17
CA ARG A 281 -1.66 -8.96 -14.49
C ARG A 281 -2.51 -9.06 -13.25
N ALA A 282 -3.30 -8.02 -13.00
CA ALA A 282 -4.14 -7.99 -11.80
C ALA A 282 -5.09 -9.18 -11.79
N CYS A 283 -5.13 -9.86 -10.65
CA CYS A 283 -6.09 -10.92 -10.44
C CYS A 283 -7.48 -10.30 -10.27
N THR A 284 -8.50 -10.98 -10.78
CA THR A 284 -9.89 -10.66 -10.43
C THR A 284 -10.20 -11.22 -9.05
N VAL A 285 -10.87 -10.43 -8.23
CA VAL A 285 -11.36 -10.82 -6.92
C VAL A 285 -12.89 -10.73 -6.91
N LYS A 286 -13.51 -11.56 -6.06
CA LYS A 286 -14.95 -11.49 -5.83
C LYS A 286 -15.25 -10.43 -4.78
N ARG A 287 -16.22 -9.56 -5.06
CA ARG A 287 -16.73 -8.55 -4.12
C ARG A 287 -18.25 -8.51 -4.16
N GLY A 288 -18.85 -8.39 -2.98
CA GLY A 288 -20.28 -8.23 -2.83
C GLY A 288 -20.71 -6.79 -3.13
N LEU A 289 -21.66 -6.62 -4.06
CA LEU A 289 -22.33 -5.35 -4.36
C LEU A 289 -23.83 -5.51 -4.13
N ILE A 290 -24.52 -4.43 -3.74
CA ILE A 290 -25.97 -4.44 -3.55
C ILE A 290 -26.66 -4.25 -4.90
N ASP A 291 -27.55 -5.16 -5.27
CA ASP A 291 -28.37 -5.06 -6.48
C ASP A 291 -29.59 -4.13 -6.29
N ALA A 292 -30.37 -3.95 -7.35
CA ALA A 292 -31.56 -3.07 -7.32
C ALA A 292 -32.66 -3.54 -6.35
N ASP A 293 -32.66 -4.82 -5.97
CA ASP A 293 -33.61 -5.41 -5.01
C ASP A 293 -33.07 -5.34 -3.56
N GLY A 294 -31.90 -4.72 -3.35
CA GLY A 294 -31.26 -4.60 -2.04
C GLY A 294 -30.51 -5.85 -1.59
N ARG A 295 -30.25 -6.81 -2.48
CA ARG A 295 -29.56 -8.07 -2.15
C ARG A 295 -28.07 -7.98 -2.48
N LEU A 296 -27.25 -8.64 -1.65
CA LEU A 296 -25.82 -8.75 -1.88
C LEU A 296 -25.55 -9.80 -2.96
N GLN A 297 -24.91 -9.39 -4.07
CA GLN A 297 -24.50 -10.27 -5.16
C GLN A 297 -22.97 -10.23 -5.34
N GLU A 298 -22.36 -11.36 -5.67
CA GLU A 298 -20.91 -11.41 -5.96
C GLU A 298 -20.62 -10.96 -7.39
N HIS A 299 -19.65 -10.05 -7.54
CA HIS A 299 -19.12 -9.59 -8.82
C HIS A 299 -17.62 -9.83 -8.89
N GLN A 300 -17.12 -10.16 -10.08
CA GLN A 300 -15.68 -10.20 -10.36
C GLN A 300 -15.20 -8.78 -10.68
N VAL A 301 -14.27 -8.27 -9.88
CA VAL A 301 -13.67 -6.94 -10.02
C VAL A 301 -12.16 -7.03 -9.94
N PRO A 302 -11.39 -6.06 -10.48
CA PRO A 302 -9.94 -6.06 -10.34
C PRO A 302 -9.54 -5.92 -8.88
N GLY A 303 -8.64 -6.80 -8.43
CA GLY A 303 -8.07 -6.74 -7.08
C GLY A 303 -6.72 -6.05 -7.04
N SER A 304 -5.93 -6.40 -6.04
CA SER A 304 -4.53 -6.02 -5.92
C SER A 304 -3.62 -6.95 -6.75
N PHE A 305 -2.37 -6.55 -6.96
CA PHE A 305 -1.41 -7.32 -7.77
C PHE A 305 0.01 -7.30 -7.19
N VAL A 306 0.90 -8.08 -7.83
CA VAL A 306 2.33 -8.16 -7.49
C VAL A 306 3.12 -7.37 -8.51
N GLU A 307 4.02 -6.54 -8.01
CA GLU A 307 4.96 -5.73 -8.76
C GLU A 307 6.40 -6.10 -8.37
N PHE A 308 7.30 -5.93 -9.31
CA PHE A 308 8.74 -6.10 -9.15
C PHE A 308 9.43 -4.81 -9.58
N ILE A 309 10.40 -4.39 -8.80
CA ILE A 309 11.17 -3.17 -9.08
C ILE A 309 12.66 -3.41 -8.91
N GLN A 310 13.45 -2.86 -9.82
CA GLN A 310 14.89 -2.75 -9.68
C GLN A 310 15.26 -1.27 -9.59
N ARG A 311 16.00 -0.92 -8.52
CA ARG A 311 16.53 0.42 -8.30
C ARG A 311 18.05 0.36 -8.40
N LYS A 312 18.60 0.94 -9.47
CA LYS A 312 20.05 1.04 -9.67
C LYS A 312 20.64 2.10 -8.75
N THR A 313 21.86 1.83 -8.31
CA THR A 313 22.69 2.80 -7.60
C THR A 313 23.08 3.93 -8.54
N ASP A 314 22.89 5.16 -8.07
CA ASP A 314 23.41 6.35 -8.71
C ASP A 314 24.94 6.40 -8.49
N PRO A 315 25.76 6.41 -9.56
CA PRO A 315 27.21 6.37 -9.45
C PRO A 315 27.79 7.62 -8.77
N ASP A 316 27.10 8.76 -8.82
CA ASP A 316 27.60 10.01 -8.25
C ASP A 316 27.39 10.07 -6.74
N THR A 317 26.30 9.45 -6.25
CA THR A 317 25.93 9.50 -4.83
C THR A 317 26.18 8.20 -4.07
N GLY A 318 26.34 7.08 -4.78
CA GLY A 318 26.43 5.75 -4.19
C GLY A 318 25.12 5.23 -3.59
N ARG A 319 23.99 5.92 -3.84
CA ARG A 319 22.66 5.60 -3.28
C ARG A 319 21.71 5.10 -4.35
N ILE A 320 20.69 4.32 -3.98
CA ILE A 320 19.67 3.89 -4.94
C ILE A 320 18.70 5.03 -5.32
N ASP A 321 18.19 5.00 -6.55
CA ASP A 321 17.18 5.94 -7.01
C ASP A 321 15.80 5.60 -6.41
N LEU A 322 15.37 6.38 -5.42
CA LEU A 322 14.11 6.19 -4.69
C LEU A 322 12.91 6.90 -5.32
N ASN A 323 13.08 7.53 -6.49
CA ASN A 323 11.97 8.17 -7.18
C ASN A 323 10.97 7.16 -7.75
N PHE A 324 9.79 7.67 -8.04
CA PHE A 324 8.82 7.03 -8.91
C PHE A 324 8.86 7.79 -10.24
N ASP A 325 8.88 7.11 -11.39
CA ASP A 325 8.72 7.86 -12.63
C ASP A 325 7.23 8.11 -12.88
N SER A 326 6.85 9.37 -13.08
CA SER A 326 5.49 9.78 -13.42
C SER A 326 4.93 9.10 -14.66
N SER A 327 5.76 8.76 -15.66
CA SER A 327 5.32 7.99 -16.84
C SER A 327 4.96 6.55 -16.50
N ASN A 328 5.68 5.97 -15.54
CA ASN A 328 5.54 4.58 -15.13
C ASN A 328 4.44 4.45 -14.05
N ALA A 329 4.29 5.44 -13.18
CA ALA A 329 3.17 5.56 -12.26
C ALA A 329 1.84 5.49 -13.03
N GLN A 330 1.72 6.13 -14.20
CA GLN A 330 0.52 6.01 -15.05
C GLN A 330 0.31 4.60 -15.64
N GLY A 331 1.38 3.86 -15.96
CA GLY A 331 1.33 2.52 -16.53
C GLY A 331 0.87 1.44 -15.54
N ILE A 332 1.08 1.67 -14.25
CA ILE A 332 0.59 0.78 -13.18
C ILE A 332 -0.95 0.75 -13.11
N PHE A 333 -1.62 1.88 -13.34
CA PHE A 333 -3.09 1.96 -13.20
C PHE A 333 -3.88 1.22 -14.29
N LYS A 334 -3.28 1.00 -15.47
CA LYS A 334 -3.90 0.19 -16.55
C LYS A 334 -4.21 -1.25 -16.13
N MET A 335 -3.64 -1.72 -15.01
CA MET A 335 -3.86 -3.08 -14.51
C MET A 335 -5.23 -3.27 -13.85
N THR A 336 -5.87 -2.18 -13.42
CA THR A 336 -7.23 -2.19 -12.88
C THR A 336 -8.30 -1.86 -13.93
N GLU A 337 -7.95 -1.77 -15.21
CA GLU A 337 -8.93 -1.61 -16.29
C GLU A 337 -9.69 -2.92 -16.54
N SER A 338 -10.92 -3.01 -16.04
CA SER A 338 -11.89 -4.05 -16.39
C SER A 338 -12.39 -3.87 -17.83
N LYS A 339 -11.59 -4.18 -18.86
CA LYS A 339 -12.20 -4.46 -20.17
C LYS A 339 -12.70 -5.90 -20.15
N GLN A 340 -14.02 -6.05 -20.01
CA GLN A 340 -14.71 -7.29 -20.34
C GLN A 340 -14.24 -7.74 -21.73
N LEU A 341 -13.77 -8.99 -21.82
CA LEU A 341 -13.85 -9.75 -23.06
C LEU A 341 -15.31 -10.09 -23.35
#